data_AF-A0AAV3PNP4-F1
#
_entry.id   AF-A0AAV3PNP4-F1
#
_cell.length_a   1.000
_cell.length_b   1.000
_cell.length_c   1.000
_cell.angle_alpha   90.00
_cell.angle_beta   90.00
_cell.angle_gamma   90.00
#
_symmetry.space_group_name_H-M   'P 1'
#
loop_
_entity.id
_entity.type
_entity.pdbx_description
1 polymer ?
#
loop_
_entity_poly.entity_id
_entity_poly.type
_entity_poly.pdbx_seq_one_letter_code
_entity_poly.pdbx_strand_id
1 'polypeptide(L)'
;MSFDQLCNSITRLAIVIFLLFHGFCEKAPNYTFVYHATSAASISYYDYIIVGGGTSGCPLAATLSQNYSVLLLERGGMPYGNPNITNIAAFGIPLADVSPSSPSQRFISEDGVINARARVLGGGSCLNAGFYTRAAPEYVSVVGWDGGLVNESYQWVERKVAFQPQVKEWQSAVREGLLEVGVLPYNGFTYDHFNGTKIGGTIFDQDGKRHTAADLLEYANPSLLTVLLHATVQNILFSTNGTSRPMAQGVVFKDANGTEHKAYLNSGSKNEIIISAGALGSPQLLMLSGIGPADHLKSHNISVILDHPSVGQSMKDNPMNAIFVPSPLPVEVSLIQVVGITKFGSYIEAACGALFAATPSSRDYGILSPRVN
;
A
#
# COMPACT_ATOMS: atom_id res chain seq x y z
N MET A 1 62.42 29.89 -7.08
CA MET A 1 61.37 29.78 -6.04
C MET A 1 60.79 28.39 -6.16
N SER A 2 60.99 27.57 -5.13
CA SER A 2 60.71 26.12 -5.14
C SER A 2 59.22 25.83 -4.94
N PHE A 3 58.85 24.60 -5.31
CA PHE A 3 57.53 23.96 -5.24
C PHE A 3 56.82 24.05 -3.85
N ASP A 4 57.50 24.54 -2.82
CA ASP A 4 57.03 24.58 -1.43
C ASP A 4 56.09 25.77 -1.12
N GLN A 5 56.05 26.81 -1.97
CA GLN A 5 55.13 27.94 -1.77
C GLN A 5 53.73 27.72 -2.36
N LEU A 6 53.54 26.72 -3.22
CA LEU A 6 52.21 26.36 -3.73
C LEU A 6 51.46 25.42 -2.78
N CYS A 7 52.18 24.71 -1.90
CA CYS A 7 51.60 23.72 -0.98
C CYS A 7 50.94 24.36 0.26
N ASN A 8 51.26 25.61 0.59
CA ASN A 8 50.71 26.29 1.78
C ASN A 8 49.41 27.10 1.54
N SER A 9 48.95 27.23 0.29
CA SER A 9 47.63 27.82 -0.01
C SER A 9 46.51 26.78 -0.18
N ILE A 10 46.86 25.50 -0.36
CA ILE A 10 45.88 24.41 -0.56
C ILE A 10 45.42 23.82 0.79
N THR A 11 46.24 23.90 1.83
CA THR A 11 45.91 23.34 3.16
C THR A 11 45.01 24.22 4.02
N ARG A 12 44.77 25.48 3.65
CA ARG A 12 43.79 26.37 4.34
C ARG A 12 42.40 26.40 3.68
N LEU A 13 42.25 25.81 2.49
CA LEU A 13 40.96 25.73 1.80
C LEU A 13 40.24 24.38 2.02
N ALA A 14 40.88 23.43 2.72
CA ALA A 14 40.32 22.12 3.01
C ALA A 14 39.52 22.03 4.34
N ILE A 15 39.39 23.14 5.09
CA ILE A 15 38.78 23.15 6.44
C ILE A 15 37.45 23.92 6.50
N VAL A 16 36.96 24.54 5.42
CA VAL A 16 35.69 25.30 5.42
C VAL A 16 34.74 24.92 4.28
N ILE A 17 34.75 23.64 3.88
CA ILE A 17 33.62 23.03 3.14
C ILE A 17 33.21 21.74 3.87
N PHE A 18 33.02 21.85 5.18
CA PHE A 18 31.98 21.07 5.88
C PHE A 18 30.66 21.85 5.72
N LEU A 19 30.29 22.15 4.48
CA LEU A 19 28.94 22.61 4.16
C LEU A 19 28.04 21.39 4.33
N LEU A 20 27.52 21.26 5.56
CA LEU A 20 26.14 20.88 5.84
C LEU A 20 25.47 20.00 4.77
N PHE A 21 26.00 18.81 4.51
CA PHE A 21 25.14 17.68 4.20
C PHE A 21 24.46 17.25 5.52
N HIS A 22 23.68 18.18 6.10
CA HIS A 22 22.46 17.74 6.74
C HIS A 22 21.64 17.22 5.57
N GLY A 23 21.76 15.93 5.28
CA GLY A 23 20.66 15.24 4.63
C GLY A 23 19.42 15.71 5.36
N PHE A 24 18.51 16.36 4.63
CA PHE A 24 17.18 16.61 5.13
C PHE A 24 16.58 15.22 5.36
N CYS A 25 16.90 14.62 6.50
CA CYS A 25 16.20 13.48 7.05
C CYS A 25 14.87 14.07 7.49
N GLU A 26 13.97 14.16 6.51
CA GLU A 26 12.66 14.73 6.69
C GLU A 26 11.97 13.93 7.80
N LYS A 27 11.56 14.64 8.85
CA LYS A 27 11.03 14.04 10.06
C LYS A 27 9.74 13.30 9.66
N ALA A 28 9.68 11.99 9.94
CA ALA A 28 8.44 11.23 9.81
C ALA A 28 7.28 11.99 10.46
N PRO A 29 6.05 11.91 9.93
CA PRO A 29 4.87 12.41 10.62
C PRO A 29 4.92 11.94 12.07
N ASN A 30 4.92 12.89 13.01
CA ASN A 30 5.04 12.59 14.43
C ASN A 30 3.68 12.15 14.97
N TYR A 31 3.25 10.94 14.61
CA TYR A 31 2.02 10.37 15.12
C TYR A 31 2.22 9.92 16.57
N THR A 32 1.71 10.73 17.50
CA THR A 32 1.78 10.46 18.95
C THR A 32 1.00 9.20 19.38
N PHE A 33 0.19 8.64 18.47
CA PHE A 33 -0.71 7.52 18.66
C PHE A 33 -0.24 6.22 18.00
N VAL A 34 0.97 6.20 17.41
CA VAL A 34 1.54 5.00 16.79
C VAL A 34 2.60 4.40 17.70
N TYR A 35 2.47 3.11 18.00
CA TYR A 35 3.36 2.38 18.91
C TYR A 35 3.76 1.02 18.33
N HIS A 36 4.82 0.43 18.87
CA HIS A 36 5.12 -0.99 18.64
C HIS A 36 4.18 -1.84 19.50
N ALA A 37 3.69 -2.96 18.96
CA ALA A 37 2.84 -3.91 19.67
C ALA A 37 3.46 -4.44 20.98
N THR A 38 4.79 -4.44 21.09
CA THR A 38 5.53 -4.82 22.31
C THR A 38 5.26 -3.92 23.51
N SER A 39 4.73 -2.70 23.28
CA SER A 39 4.29 -1.77 24.32
C SER A 39 2.80 -1.88 24.66
N ALA A 40 2.06 -2.75 23.97
CA ALA A 40 0.64 -2.92 24.19
C ALA A 40 0.35 -3.62 25.51
N ALA A 41 -0.76 -3.25 26.16
CA ALA A 41 -1.28 -4.00 27.29
C ALA A 41 -1.62 -5.45 26.87
N SER A 42 -1.55 -6.40 27.81
CA SER A 42 -1.97 -7.79 27.54
C SER A 42 -3.46 -7.89 27.19
N ILE A 43 -4.28 -6.98 27.76
CA ILE A 43 -5.71 -6.85 27.48
C ILE A 43 -6.04 -5.37 27.28
N SER A 44 -6.78 -5.04 26.23
CA SER A 44 -7.24 -3.67 25.92
C SER A 44 -8.67 -3.67 25.36
N TYR A 45 -9.32 -2.49 25.37
CA TYR A 45 -10.71 -2.33 24.94
C TYR A 45 -10.90 -1.08 24.07
N TYR A 46 -11.67 -1.21 22.99
CA TYR A 46 -11.91 -0.15 22.01
C TYR A 46 -13.32 -0.24 21.44
N ASP A 47 -13.85 0.85 20.91
CA ASP A 47 -15.15 0.82 20.22
C ASP A 47 -15.05 0.15 18.84
N TYR A 48 -13.93 0.36 18.15
CA TYR A 48 -13.65 -0.32 16.88
C TYR A 48 -12.24 -0.90 16.86
N ILE A 49 -12.12 -2.11 16.33
CA ILE A 49 -10.83 -2.76 16.07
C ILE A 49 -10.71 -2.99 14.56
N ILE A 50 -9.71 -2.38 13.95
CA ILE A 50 -9.41 -2.52 12.53
C ILE A 50 -8.18 -3.41 12.37
N VAL A 51 -8.32 -4.51 11.63
CA VAL A 51 -7.24 -5.44 11.34
C VAL A 51 -6.66 -5.18 9.97
N GLY A 52 -5.45 -4.63 9.92
CA GLY A 52 -4.72 -4.26 8.70
C GLY A 52 -4.70 -2.75 8.48
N GLY A 53 -3.53 -2.14 8.68
CA GLY A 53 -3.26 -0.72 8.43
C GLY A 53 -2.92 -0.45 6.97
N GLY A 54 -3.73 -0.97 6.05
CA GLY A 54 -3.51 -0.86 4.61
C GLY A 54 -4.24 0.31 3.95
N THR A 55 -4.37 0.24 2.62
CA THR A 55 -4.98 1.27 1.78
C THR A 55 -6.40 1.65 2.21
N SER A 56 -7.23 0.68 2.64
CA SER A 56 -8.57 0.96 3.19
C SER A 56 -8.59 1.12 4.71
N GLY A 57 -7.65 0.47 5.42
CA GLY A 57 -7.63 0.46 6.88
C GLY A 57 -7.23 1.80 7.50
N CYS A 58 -6.25 2.49 6.92
CA CYS A 58 -5.83 3.81 7.39
C CYS A 58 -6.95 4.88 7.30
N PRO A 59 -7.58 5.13 6.14
CA PRO A 59 -8.65 6.14 6.07
C PRO A 59 -9.89 5.76 6.91
N LEU A 60 -10.20 4.46 7.03
CA LEU A 60 -11.24 3.97 7.92
C LEU A 60 -10.95 4.32 9.39
N ALA A 61 -9.72 4.07 9.85
CA ALA A 61 -9.29 4.38 11.21
C ALA A 61 -9.35 5.89 11.48
N ALA A 62 -8.88 6.71 10.53
CA ALA A 62 -8.95 8.16 10.63
C ALA A 62 -10.40 8.65 10.74
N THR A 63 -11.31 8.07 9.96
CA THR A 63 -12.74 8.41 9.96
C THR A 63 -13.43 8.03 11.26
N LEU A 64 -13.28 6.79 11.72
CA LEU A 64 -13.94 6.32 12.95
C LEU A 64 -13.39 7.02 14.19
N SER A 65 -12.08 7.32 14.22
CA SER A 65 -11.44 7.97 15.37
C SER A 65 -11.95 9.39 15.63
N GLN A 66 -12.69 10.01 14.70
CA GLN A 66 -13.29 11.32 14.96
C GLN A 66 -14.21 11.31 16.19
N ASN A 67 -14.91 10.19 16.42
CA ASN A 67 -15.94 10.10 17.47
C ASN A 67 -15.80 8.89 18.39
N TYR A 68 -14.91 7.94 18.07
CA TYR A 68 -14.84 6.64 18.75
C TYR A 68 -13.41 6.24 19.07
N SER A 69 -13.23 5.43 20.11
CA SER A 69 -11.93 4.82 20.39
C SER A 69 -11.63 3.72 19.37
N VAL A 70 -10.52 3.82 18.65
CA VAL A 70 -10.14 2.93 17.54
C VAL A 70 -8.77 2.33 17.78
N LEU A 71 -8.69 1.01 17.64
CA LEU A 71 -7.43 0.29 17.54
C LEU A 71 -7.18 -0.13 16.09
N LEU A 72 -6.04 0.27 15.52
CA LEU A 72 -5.56 -0.21 14.23
C LEU A 72 -4.36 -1.14 14.42
N LEU A 73 -4.48 -2.39 13.98
CA LEU A 73 -3.43 -3.40 14.08
C LEU A 73 -2.76 -3.62 12.73
N GLU A 74 -1.45 -3.36 12.64
CA GLU A 74 -0.65 -3.59 11.43
C GLU A 74 0.51 -4.53 11.71
N ARG A 75 0.64 -5.58 10.89
CA ARG A 75 1.71 -6.59 11.05
C ARG A 75 3.09 -6.11 10.62
N GLY A 76 3.15 -5.08 9.79
CA GLY A 76 4.37 -4.44 9.30
C GLY A 76 4.86 -3.28 10.17
N GLY A 77 5.94 -2.67 9.71
CA GLY A 77 6.54 -1.48 10.34
C GLY A 77 6.04 -0.15 9.79
N MET A 78 6.74 0.93 10.15
CA MET A 78 6.47 2.29 9.68
C MET A 78 7.04 2.50 8.26
N PRO A 79 6.30 3.16 7.33
CA PRO A 79 6.83 3.47 5.99
C PRO A 79 7.86 4.60 6.01
N TYR A 80 7.75 5.56 6.94
CA TYR A 80 8.59 6.74 7.02
C TYR A 80 9.98 6.45 7.60
N GLY A 81 10.98 7.22 7.16
CA GLY A 81 12.39 6.98 7.49
C GLY A 81 13.06 5.91 6.62
N ASN A 82 12.33 5.28 5.70
CA ASN A 82 12.87 4.38 4.70
C ASN A 82 12.77 4.99 3.28
N PRO A 83 13.85 5.54 2.72
CA PRO A 83 13.83 6.17 1.39
C PRO A 83 13.50 5.16 0.28
N ASN A 84 13.69 3.86 0.51
CA ASN A 84 13.31 2.83 -0.46
C ASN A 84 11.79 2.72 -0.63
N ILE A 85 11.01 3.21 0.34
CA ILE A 85 9.55 3.28 0.27
C ILE A 85 9.13 4.66 -0.21
N THR A 86 9.70 5.72 0.37
CA THR A 86 9.18 7.09 0.20
C THR A 86 9.66 7.80 -1.05
N ASN A 87 10.69 7.31 -1.76
CA ASN A 87 11.22 7.98 -2.96
C ASN A 87 10.83 7.22 -4.24
N ILE A 88 10.30 7.92 -5.24
CA ILE A 88 9.94 7.37 -6.55
C ILE A 88 11.11 6.65 -7.24
N ALA A 89 12.34 7.15 -7.11
CA ALA A 89 13.53 6.58 -7.72
C ALA A 89 13.85 5.18 -7.20
N ALA A 90 13.33 4.82 -6.03
CA ALA A 90 13.56 3.54 -5.36
C ALA A 90 12.42 2.53 -5.53
N PHE A 91 11.42 2.81 -6.37
CA PHE A 91 10.20 1.99 -6.51
C PHE A 91 10.45 0.47 -6.62
N GLY A 92 11.44 0.03 -7.41
CA GLY A 92 11.71 -1.39 -7.59
C GLY A 92 12.49 -2.05 -6.43
N ILE A 93 13.19 -1.26 -5.60
CA ILE A 93 14.02 -1.78 -4.51
C ILE A 93 13.24 -2.63 -3.49
N PRO A 94 12.12 -2.15 -2.90
CA PRO A 94 11.39 -2.95 -1.92
C PRO A 94 10.74 -4.20 -2.54
N LEU A 95 10.42 -4.18 -3.84
CA LEU A 95 9.87 -5.34 -4.54
C LEU A 95 10.93 -6.44 -4.76
N ALA A 96 12.21 -6.07 -4.83
CA ALA A 96 13.33 -7.00 -4.97
C ALA A 96 13.90 -7.46 -3.61
N ASP A 97 13.54 -6.80 -2.51
CA ASP A 97 13.96 -7.17 -1.16
C ASP A 97 13.23 -8.44 -0.67
N VAL A 98 13.97 -9.55 -0.60
CA VAL A 98 13.50 -10.85 -0.11
C VAL A 98 13.78 -11.08 1.38
N SER A 99 14.27 -10.06 2.10
CA SER A 99 14.59 -10.19 3.52
C SER A 99 13.33 -10.49 4.36
N PRO A 100 13.46 -11.22 5.48
CA PRO A 100 12.35 -11.48 6.39
C PRO A 100 11.70 -10.23 6.98
N SER A 101 12.37 -9.08 6.94
CA SER A 101 11.89 -7.76 7.39
C SER A 101 11.35 -6.87 6.26
N SER A 102 11.41 -7.32 5.00
CA SER A 102 11.00 -6.52 3.84
C SER A 102 9.57 -5.98 4.00
N PRO A 103 9.31 -4.71 3.63
CA PRO A 103 7.95 -4.17 3.57
C PRO A 103 7.13 -4.84 2.46
N SER A 104 7.77 -5.58 1.55
CA SER A 104 7.17 -6.40 0.51
C SER A 104 7.26 -7.88 0.87
N GLN A 105 6.13 -8.57 0.89
CA GLN A 105 6.10 -10.03 1.02
C GLN A 105 5.84 -10.64 -0.36
N ARG A 106 6.89 -11.22 -0.95
CA ARG A 106 6.80 -12.01 -2.19
C ARG A 106 6.03 -13.31 -1.94
N PHE A 107 5.25 -13.72 -2.93
CA PHE A 107 4.62 -15.03 -3.02
C PHE A 107 4.57 -15.49 -4.49
N ILE A 108 4.18 -16.75 -4.71
CA ILE A 108 3.99 -17.30 -6.05
C ILE A 108 2.59 -17.91 -6.07
N SER A 109 1.77 -17.58 -7.06
CA SER A 109 0.45 -18.19 -7.25
C SER A 109 0.58 -19.67 -7.61
N GLU A 110 -0.52 -20.42 -7.53
CA GLU A 110 -0.57 -21.82 -7.99
C GLU A 110 -0.30 -21.94 -9.50
N ASP A 111 -0.59 -20.90 -10.29
CA ASP A 111 -0.23 -20.80 -11.71
C ASP A 111 1.27 -20.53 -11.94
N GLY A 112 2.06 -20.36 -10.87
CA GLY A 112 3.49 -20.08 -10.95
C GLY A 112 3.83 -18.60 -11.18
N VAL A 113 2.86 -17.68 -11.07
CA VAL A 113 3.07 -16.23 -11.24
C VAL A 113 3.68 -15.66 -9.96
N ILE A 114 4.84 -15.03 -10.08
CA ILE A 114 5.45 -14.30 -8.96
C ILE A 114 4.61 -13.06 -8.70
N ASN A 115 4.30 -12.79 -7.44
CA ASN A 115 3.59 -11.59 -7.03
C ASN A 115 4.06 -11.13 -5.64
N ALA A 116 3.60 -9.96 -5.18
CA ALA A 116 3.97 -9.39 -3.90
C ALA A 116 2.78 -8.71 -3.21
N ARG A 117 2.78 -8.71 -1.87
CA ARG A 117 1.82 -7.95 -1.05
C ARG A 117 2.54 -7.14 0.01
N ALA A 118 1.96 -6.02 0.41
CA ALA A 118 2.56 -5.17 1.43
C ALA A 118 2.54 -5.79 2.84
N ARG A 119 3.51 -5.37 3.63
CA ARG A 119 3.68 -5.62 5.07
C ARG A 119 4.30 -4.38 5.72
N VAL A 120 3.54 -3.30 5.70
CA VAL A 120 3.92 -1.97 6.20
C VAL A 120 2.65 -1.15 6.41
N LEU A 121 2.65 -0.25 7.39
CA LEU A 121 1.56 0.72 7.54
C LEU A 121 1.41 1.55 6.26
N GLY A 122 0.17 1.76 5.82
CA GLY A 122 -0.21 2.27 4.49
C GLY A 122 -0.44 1.16 3.45
N GLY A 123 0.07 -0.05 3.67
CA GLY A 123 -0.17 -1.21 2.80
C GLY A 123 0.32 -1.02 1.36
N GLY A 124 -0.50 -1.41 0.39
CA GLY A 124 -0.13 -1.42 -1.04
C GLY A 124 0.29 -0.05 -1.58
N SER A 125 -0.22 1.05 -1.02
CA SER A 125 0.19 2.40 -1.46
C SER A 125 1.65 2.71 -1.19
N CYS A 126 2.30 1.98 -0.27
CA CYS A 126 3.72 2.12 0.03
C CYS A 126 4.61 1.44 -1.03
N LEU A 127 4.06 0.52 -1.82
CA LEU A 127 4.82 -0.30 -2.76
C LEU A 127 4.40 -0.14 -4.22
N ASN A 128 3.21 0.38 -4.49
CA ASN A 128 2.65 0.44 -5.84
C ASN A 128 3.39 1.45 -6.74
N ALA A 129 3.05 1.45 -8.03
CA ALA A 129 3.62 2.37 -9.01
C ALA A 129 3.05 3.80 -8.95
N GLY A 130 2.15 4.07 -8.00
CA GLY A 130 1.67 5.40 -7.65
C GLY A 130 0.61 6.02 -8.56
N PHE A 131 0.18 5.37 -9.64
CA PHE A 131 -0.93 5.86 -10.46
C PHE A 131 -2.23 5.94 -9.66
N TYR A 132 -2.93 7.07 -9.76
CA TYR A 132 -4.20 7.34 -9.08
C TYR A 132 -5.32 7.59 -10.10
N THR A 133 -6.41 6.85 -9.95
CA THR A 133 -7.64 7.03 -10.74
C THR A 133 -8.84 6.66 -9.87
N ARG A 134 -9.97 7.33 -10.11
CA ARG A 134 -11.28 6.97 -9.56
C ARG A 134 -11.81 5.73 -10.27
N ALA A 135 -12.77 5.05 -9.66
CA ALA A 135 -13.54 4.01 -10.31
C ALA A 135 -14.40 4.59 -11.44
N ALA A 136 -14.77 3.77 -12.42
CA ALA A 136 -15.74 4.17 -13.43
C ALA A 136 -17.09 4.51 -12.75
N PRO A 137 -17.78 5.60 -13.14
CA PRO A 137 -19.09 5.94 -12.58
C PRO A 137 -20.12 4.80 -12.71
N GLU A 138 -20.05 4.03 -13.80
CA GLU A 138 -20.89 2.84 -14.00
C GLU A 138 -20.66 1.78 -12.93
N TYR A 139 -19.41 1.55 -12.52
CA TYR A 139 -19.10 0.61 -11.44
C TYR A 139 -19.77 1.05 -10.13
N VAL A 140 -19.65 2.34 -9.76
CA VAL A 140 -20.27 2.91 -8.55
C VAL A 140 -21.80 2.72 -8.58
N SER A 141 -22.42 2.93 -9.73
CA SER A 141 -23.86 2.70 -9.92
C SER A 141 -24.25 1.22 -9.81
N VAL A 142 -23.50 0.32 -10.43
CA VAL A 142 -23.80 -1.12 -10.46
C VAL A 142 -23.70 -1.75 -9.07
N VAL A 143 -22.75 -1.32 -8.25
CA VAL A 143 -22.63 -1.79 -6.86
C VAL A 143 -23.62 -1.14 -5.89
N GLY A 144 -24.38 -0.12 -6.35
CA GLY A 144 -25.42 0.54 -5.57
C GLY A 144 -24.88 1.47 -4.48
N TRP A 145 -23.70 2.05 -4.66
CA TRP A 145 -23.13 3.00 -3.70
C TRP A 145 -23.72 4.41 -3.90
N ASP A 146 -23.76 5.19 -2.81
CA ASP A 146 -24.10 6.60 -2.86
C ASP A 146 -23.00 7.37 -3.61
N GLY A 147 -23.30 7.80 -4.84
CA GLY A 147 -22.35 8.51 -5.69
C GLY A 147 -21.88 9.84 -5.12
N GLY A 148 -22.72 10.52 -4.32
CA GLY A 148 -22.36 11.78 -3.66
C GLY A 148 -21.31 11.54 -2.58
N LEU A 149 -21.56 10.59 -1.68
CA LEU A 149 -20.61 10.22 -0.62
C LEU A 149 -19.31 9.64 -1.18
N VAL A 150 -19.39 8.86 -2.27
CA VAL A 150 -18.19 8.35 -2.98
C VAL A 150 -17.34 9.51 -3.51
N ASN A 151 -17.96 10.52 -4.14
CA ASN A 151 -17.23 11.66 -4.66
C ASN A 151 -16.62 12.54 -3.54
N GLU A 152 -17.35 12.75 -2.44
CA GLU A 152 -16.81 13.42 -1.25
C GLU A 152 -15.61 12.66 -0.66
N SER A 153 -15.69 11.34 -0.62
CA SER A 153 -14.60 10.47 -0.15
C SER A 153 -13.37 10.55 -1.07
N TYR A 154 -13.57 10.56 -2.40
CA TYR A 154 -12.47 10.78 -3.35
C TYR A 154 -11.77 12.11 -3.09
N GLN A 155 -12.54 13.21 -3.02
CA GLN A 155 -11.98 14.53 -2.75
C GLN A 155 -11.24 14.60 -1.41
N TRP A 156 -11.75 13.91 -0.39
CA TRP A 156 -11.08 13.84 0.91
C TRP A 156 -9.70 13.17 0.83
N VAL A 157 -9.57 12.07 0.08
CA VAL A 157 -8.30 11.39 -0.17
C VAL A 157 -7.38 12.25 -1.04
N GLU A 158 -7.91 12.79 -2.14
CA GLU A 158 -7.14 13.53 -3.15
C GLU A 158 -6.43 14.74 -2.56
N ARG A 159 -7.05 15.45 -1.61
CA ARG A 159 -6.44 16.59 -0.91
C ARG A 159 -5.12 16.26 -0.22
N LYS A 160 -4.90 15.00 0.14
CA LYS A 160 -3.72 14.60 0.91
C LYS A 160 -2.69 13.85 0.06
N VAL A 161 -3.15 12.94 -0.79
CA VAL A 161 -2.26 11.92 -1.39
C VAL A 161 -2.29 11.86 -2.90
N ALA A 162 -3.08 12.68 -3.61
CA ALA A 162 -3.15 12.63 -5.07
C ALA A 162 -2.76 13.98 -5.69
N PHE A 163 -1.84 13.92 -6.65
CA PHE A 163 -1.27 15.08 -7.33
C PHE A 163 -1.40 14.94 -8.84
N GLN A 164 -1.42 16.08 -9.53
CA GLN A 164 -1.23 16.11 -10.97
C GLN A 164 0.27 15.90 -11.27
N PRO A 165 0.65 14.88 -12.06
CA PRO A 165 2.05 14.64 -12.38
C PRO A 165 2.61 15.68 -13.34
N GLN A 166 3.91 15.94 -13.24
CA GLN A 166 4.67 16.58 -14.32
C GLN A 166 5.00 15.53 -15.39
N VAL A 167 4.32 15.61 -16.53
CA VAL A 167 4.54 14.72 -17.67
C VAL A 167 5.83 15.10 -18.39
N LYS A 168 6.81 14.20 -18.37
CA LYS A 168 8.13 14.35 -19.01
C LYS A 168 8.15 13.69 -20.40
N GLU A 169 9.33 13.62 -21.00
CA GLU A 169 9.59 13.19 -22.36
C GLU A 169 9.04 11.78 -22.65
N TRP A 170 9.33 10.81 -21.79
CA TRP A 170 8.87 9.42 -21.96
C TRP A 170 7.35 9.31 -21.96
N GLN A 171 6.69 9.86 -20.94
CA GLN A 171 5.23 9.79 -20.83
C GLN A 171 4.55 10.62 -21.92
N SER A 172 5.18 11.70 -22.39
CA SER A 172 4.71 12.44 -23.57
C SER A 172 4.77 11.57 -24.82
N ALA A 173 5.87 10.84 -25.04
CA ALA A 173 5.98 9.92 -26.18
C ALA A 173 4.94 8.78 -26.10
N VAL A 174 4.69 8.23 -24.90
CA VAL A 174 3.64 7.24 -24.66
C VAL A 174 2.26 7.81 -25.02
N ARG A 175 1.96 9.04 -24.60
CA ARG A 175 0.71 9.74 -24.98
C ARG A 175 0.57 9.84 -26.49
N GLU A 176 1.58 10.37 -27.18
CA GLU A 176 1.51 10.53 -28.64
C GLU A 176 1.34 9.19 -29.36
N GLY A 177 2.08 8.16 -28.93
CA GLY A 177 1.95 6.81 -29.51
C GLY A 177 0.57 6.19 -29.31
N LEU A 178 -0.04 6.36 -28.13
CA LEU A 178 -1.41 5.89 -27.86
C LEU A 178 -2.44 6.60 -28.77
N LEU A 179 -2.27 7.91 -28.99
CA LEU A 179 -3.13 8.67 -29.89
C LEU A 179 -2.93 8.26 -31.35
N GLU A 180 -1.69 8.06 -31.78
CA GLU A 180 -1.33 7.61 -33.14
C GLU A 180 -1.99 6.27 -33.49
N VAL A 181 -2.00 5.31 -32.55
CA VAL A 181 -2.62 3.99 -32.75
C VAL A 181 -4.13 3.96 -32.46
N GLY A 182 -4.76 5.12 -32.25
CA GLY A 182 -6.21 5.26 -32.19
C GLY A 182 -6.85 5.04 -30.81
N VAL A 183 -6.09 5.10 -29.71
CA VAL A 183 -6.63 5.07 -28.33
C VAL A 183 -7.20 6.45 -27.98
N LEU A 184 -8.34 6.76 -28.59
CA LEU A 184 -9.00 8.07 -28.56
C LEU A 184 -10.27 8.05 -27.69
N PRO A 185 -10.72 9.22 -27.19
CA PRO A 185 -10.14 10.56 -27.34
C PRO A 185 -8.95 10.81 -26.39
N TYR A 186 -8.28 11.96 -26.53
CA TYR A 186 -7.40 12.48 -25.49
C TYR A 186 -8.24 13.21 -24.42
N ASN A 187 -8.26 12.69 -23.20
CA ASN A 187 -9.06 13.19 -22.09
C ASN A 187 -8.31 14.21 -21.20
N GLY A 188 -7.11 14.64 -21.59
CA GLY A 188 -6.30 15.53 -20.76
C GLY A 188 -5.89 14.90 -19.42
N PHE A 189 -5.73 15.75 -18.40
CA PHE A 189 -5.59 15.30 -17.01
C PHE A 189 -6.97 15.13 -16.37
N THR A 190 -7.20 13.96 -15.77
CA THR A 190 -8.40 13.71 -14.97
C THR A 190 -8.16 12.55 -14.01
N TYR A 191 -8.81 12.59 -12.85
CA TYR A 191 -8.89 11.41 -11.97
C TYR A 191 -9.93 10.41 -12.45
N ASP A 192 -10.91 10.81 -13.27
CA ASP A 192 -11.99 9.94 -13.70
C ASP A 192 -11.52 8.85 -14.67
N HIS A 193 -12.18 7.70 -14.63
CA HIS A 193 -11.89 6.57 -15.49
C HIS A 193 -12.74 6.63 -16.76
N PHE A 194 -12.12 7.01 -17.88
CA PHE A 194 -12.77 7.11 -19.19
C PHE A 194 -11.97 6.37 -20.27
N ASN A 195 -12.69 5.79 -21.23
CA ASN A 195 -12.09 5.26 -22.46
C ASN A 195 -11.28 6.35 -23.19
N GLY A 196 -10.18 5.94 -23.82
CA GLY A 196 -9.25 6.82 -24.52
C GLY A 196 -7.92 6.99 -23.77
N THR A 197 -7.14 7.99 -24.17
CA THR A 197 -5.85 8.31 -23.57
C THR A 197 -6.02 9.39 -22.52
N LYS A 198 -5.47 9.19 -21.32
CA LYS A 198 -5.52 10.19 -20.24
C LYS A 198 -4.20 10.31 -19.49
N ILE A 199 -4.00 11.45 -18.85
CA ILE A 199 -3.05 11.61 -17.75
C ILE A 199 -3.85 11.40 -16.44
N GLY A 200 -3.44 10.43 -15.63
CA GLY A 200 -4.05 10.21 -14.32
C GLY A 200 -3.37 10.99 -13.21
N GLY A 201 -3.85 10.78 -11.98
CA GLY A 201 -3.16 11.27 -10.79
C GLY A 201 -1.93 10.45 -10.47
N THR A 202 -1.11 10.97 -9.58
CA THR A 202 0.02 10.26 -8.97
C THR A 202 0.00 10.48 -7.46
N ILE A 203 0.47 9.49 -6.69
CA ILE A 203 0.70 9.67 -5.25
C ILE A 203 2.10 10.19 -4.92
N PHE A 204 2.90 10.46 -5.94
CA PHE A 204 4.19 11.12 -5.79
C PHE A 204 4.04 12.63 -6.01
N ASP A 205 4.58 13.44 -5.10
CA ASP A 205 4.60 14.90 -5.24
C ASP A 205 5.69 15.38 -6.23
N GLN A 206 5.83 16.71 -6.34
CA GLN A 206 6.77 17.35 -7.27
C GLN A 206 8.23 17.03 -6.96
N ASP A 207 8.55 16.67 -5.72
CA ASP A 207 9.89 16.29 -5.27
C ASP A 207 10.13 14.77 -5.42
N GLY A 208 9.14 14.03 -5.96
CA GLY A 208 9.21 12.58 -6.12
C GLY A 208 8.99 11.82 -4.81
N LYS A 209 8.48 12.48 -3.78
CA LYS A 209 8.13 11.85 -2.50
C LYS A 209 6.76 11.21 -2.58
N ARG A 210 6.68 9.96 -2.16
CA ARG A 210 5.47 9.16 -2.08
C ARG A 210 4.63 9.60 -0.89
N HIS A 211 3.35 9.86 -1.17
CA HIS A 211 2.30 9.98 -0.17
C HIS A 211 1.47 8.69 -0.17
N THR A 212 1.23 8.12 0.99
CA THR A 212 0.63 6.80 1.18
C THR A 212 -0.69 6.90 1.94
N ALA A 213 -1.46 5.81 2.00
CA ALA A 213 -2.65 5.77 2.81
C ALA A 213 -2.37 6.05 4.31
N ALA A 214 -1.15 5.83 4.79
CA ALA A 214 -0.77 6.18 6.16
C ALA A 214 -0.81 7.69 6.41
N ASP A 215 -0.60 8.54 5.38
CA ASP A 215 -0.66 10.00 5.52
C ASP A 215 -2.08 10.49 5.82
N LEU A 216 -3.10 9.70 5.48
CA LEU A 216 -4.50 9.98 5.80
C LEU A 216 -4.78 9.86 7.31
N LEU A 217 -3.90 9.20 8.08
CA LEU A 217 -3.98 9.18 9.53
C LEU A 217 -3.72 10.54 10.17
N GLU A 218 -3.18 11.52 9.43
CA GLU A 218 -3.10 12.90 9.91
C GLU A 218 -4.49 13.51 10.16
N TYR A 219 -5.53 13.00 9.49
CA TYR A 219 -6.90 13.40 9.74
C TYR A 219 -7.50 12.78 11.00
N ALA A 220 -6.84 11.81 11.64
CA ALA A 220 -7.35 11.12 12.82
C ALA A 220 -7.39 12.03 14.05
N ASN A 221 -8.25 11.70 15.02
CA ASN A 221 -8.16 12.27 16.35
C ASN A 221 -7.05 11.53 17.13
N PRO A 222 -5.94 12.21 17.51
CA PRO A 222 -4.79 11.55 18.13
C PRO A 222 -5.05 11.02 19.54
N SER A 223 -6.14 11.46 20.19
CA SER A 223 -6.54 10.97 21.52
C SER A 223 -7.44 9.73 21.47
N LEU A 224 -8.01 9.43 20.31
CA LEU A 224 -8.99 8.35 20.13
C LEU A 224 -8.48 7.25 19.20
N LEU A 225 -7.42 7.48 18.43
CA LEU A 225 -6.76 6.44 17.66
C LEU A 225 -5.59 5.84 18.45
N THR A 226 -5.42 4.53 18.37
CA THR A 226 -4.18 3.82 18.72
C THR A 226 -3.79 2.94 17.54
N VAL A 227 -2.55 3.03 17.08
CA VAL A 227 -2.00 2.16 16.03
C VAL A 227 -0.90 1.31 16.62
N LEU A 228 -0.99 -0.01 16.46
CA LEU A 228 0.05 -0.95 16.86
C LEU A 228 0.73 -1.56 15.63
N LEU A 229 2.01 -1.22 15.45
CA LEU A 229 2.90 -1.79 14.45
C LEU A 229 3.46 -3.13 14.92
N HIS A 230 3.83 -3.99 13.97
CA HIS A 230 4.29 -5.35 14.23
C HIS A 230 3.29 -6.18 15.07
N ALA A 231 1.99 -5.89 14.93
CA ALA A 231 0.90 -6.62 15.53
C ALA A 231 0.34 -7.65 14.54
N THR A 232 0.68 -8.93 14.71
CA THR A 232 0.17 -9.99 13.85
C THR A 232 -1.08 -10.62 14.45
N VAL A 233 -2.26 -10.20 13.97
CA VAL A 233 -3.54 -10.78 14.37
C VAL A 233 -3.62 -12.26 13.96
N GLN A 234 -3.98 -13.12 14.91
CA GLN A 234 -4.02 -14.57 14.72
C GLN A 234 -5.45 -15.09 14.54
N ASN A 235 -6.39 -14.54 15.31
CA ASN A 235 -7.78 -15.00 15.32
C ASN A 235 -8.73 -13.94 15.88
N ILE A 236 -9.98 -14.03 15.45
CA ILE A 236 -11.12 -13.26 15.98
C ILE A 236 -11.81 -14.13 17.05
N LEU A 237 -12.16 -13.50 18.16
CA LEU A 237 -12.88 -14.10 19.27
C LEU A 237 -14.38 -13.90 19.06
N PHE A 238 -15.14 -14.98 19.22
CA PHE A 238 -16.60 -14.97 19.08
C PHE A 238 -17.28 -15.43 20.36
N SER A 239 -18.47 -14.88 20.61
CA SER A 239 -19.43 -15.46 21.56
C SER A 239 -20.73 -15.78 20.84
N THR A 240 -21.42 -16.79 21.33
CA THR A 240 -22.76 -17.14 20.86
C THR A 240 -23.87 -16.59 21.76
N ASN A 241 -23.59 -16.14 23.00
CA ASN A 241 -24.55 -15.55 23.95
C ASN A 241 -25.98 -16.17 23.93
N GLY A 242 -26.10 -17.49 23.74
CA GLY A 242 -27.40 -18.19 23.64
C GLY A 242 -28.19 -17.97 22.34
N THR A 243 -27.61 -17.28 21.36
CA THR A 243 -28.14 -17.09 20.00
C THR A 243 -27.45 -18.02 19.00
N SER A 244 -28.12 -18.30 17.88
CA SER A 244 -27.53 -19.09 16.78
C SER A 244 -26.51 -18.32 15.95
N ARG A 245 -26.42 -16.99 16.12
CA ARG A 245 -25.54 -16.13 15.33
C ARG A 245 -24.30 -15.76 16.14
N PRO A 246 -23.08 -16.18 15.71
CA PRO A 246 -21.86 -15.79 16.40
C PRO A 246 -21.64 -14.28 16.31
N MET A 247 -21.22 -13.68 17.43
CA MET A 247 -20.92 -12.26 17.55
C MET A 247 -19.42 -12.10 17.83
N ALA A 248 -18.74 -11.32 17.00
CA ALA A 248 -17.33 -10.99 17.22
C ALA A 248 -17.18 -10.08 18.46
N GLN A 249 -16.20 -10.36 19.31
CA GLN A 249 -16.02 -9.67 20.60
C GLN A 249 -14.60 -9.13 20.79
N GLY A 250 -13.62 -9.70 20.10
CA GLY A 250 -12.25 -9.22 20.17
C GLY A 250 -11.35 -9.91 19.17
N VAL A 251 -10.08 -9.59 19.22
CA VAL A 251 -9.02 -10.23 18.44
C VAL A 251 -7.87 -10.61 19.35
N VAL A 252 -7.16 -11.66 18.96
CA VAL A 252 -5.88 -12.03 19.55
C VAL A 252 -4.79 -11.68 18.55
N PHE A 253 -3.72 -11.04 19.01
CA PHE A 253 -2.58 -10.70 18.17
C PHE A 253 -1.27 -10.96 18.91
N LYS A 254 -0.21 -11.19 18.14
CA LYS A 254 1.15 -11.33 18.66
C LYS A 254 2.01 -10.12 18.32
N ASP A 255 2.85 -9.70 19.25
CA ASP A 255 3.88 -8.69 19.01
C ASP A 255 5.13 -9.28 18.32
N ALA A 256 6.14 -8.45 18.10
CA ALA A 256 7.41 -8.86 17.49
C ALA A 256 8.23 -9.85 18.35
N ASN A 257 7.96 -9.93 19.66
CA ASN A 257 8.60 -10.87 20.58
C ASN A 257 7.84 -12.21 20.67
N GLY A 258 6.69 -12.32 20.01
CA GLY A 258 5.81 -13.49 20.08
C GLY A 258 4.86 -13.50 21.28
N THR A 259 4.83 -12.44 22.09
CA THR A 259 3.91 -12.29 23.22
C THR A 259 2.49 -12.09 22.69
N GLU A 260 1.54 -12.80 23.29
CA GLU A 260 0.12 -12.73 22.93
C GLU A 260 -0.58 -11.59 23.68
N HIS A 261 -1.41 -10.85 22.95
CA HIS A 261 -2.26 -9.76 23.45
C HIS A 261 -3.69 -9.97 22.97
N LYS A 262 -4.65 -9.42 23.72
CA LYS A 262 -6.08 -9.47 23.37
C LYS A 262 -6.67 -8.07 23.39
N ALA A 263 -7.33 -7.70 22.30
CA ALA A 263 -8.11 -6.47 22.23
C ALA A 263 -9.59 -6.83 22.09
N TYR A 264 -10.44 -6.28 22.95
CA TYR A 264 -11.87 -6.53 22.98
C TYR A 264 -12.66 -5.29 22.57
N LEU A 265 -13.90 -5.49 22.15
CA LEU A 265 -14.84 -4.39 21.94
C LEU A 265 -15.34 -3.86 23.29
N ASN A 266 -15.47 -2.54 23.40
CA ASN A 266 -16.23 -1.88 24.46
C ASN A 266 -17.70 -2.28 24.39
N SER A 267 -18.44 -2.05 25.48
CA SER A 267 -19.89 -2.24 25.51
C SER A 267 -20.59 -1.16 24.68
N GLY A 268 -20.94 -1.48 23.43
CA GLY A 268 -21.68 -0.60 22.53
C GLY A 268 -22.36 -1.40 21.43
N SER A 269 -23.61 -1.06 21.09
CA SER A 269 -24.40 -1.80 20.10
C SER A 269 -23.93 -1.61 18.66
N LYS A 270 -23.06 -0.62 18.42
CA LYS A 270 -22.46 -0.30 17.12
C LYS A 270 -20.95 -0.58 17.06
N ASN A 271 -20.40 -1.20 18.09
CA ASN A 271 -18.97 -1.46 18.18
C ASN A 271 -18.63 -2.69 17.31
N GLU A 272 -17.57 -2.61 16.51
CA GLU A 272 -17.31 -3.58 15.45
C GLU A 272 -15.83 -3.92 15.29
N ILE A 273 -15.57 -5.14 14.80
CA ILE A 273 -14.26 -5.55 14.31
C ILE A 273 -14.31 -5.52 12.78
N ILE A 274 -13.44 -4.73 12.16
CA ILE A 274 -13.40 -4.55 10.71
C ILE A 274 -12.10 -5.13 10.16
N ILE A 275 -12.22 -6.10 9.25
CA ILE A 275 -11.06 -6.73 8.61
C ILE A 275 -10.71 -5.98 7.34
N SER A 276 -9.56 -5.32 7.35
CA SER A 276 -8.96 -4.57 6.23
C SER A 276 -7.61 -5.16 5.84
N ALA A 277 -7.42 -6.47 6.01
CA ALA A 277 -6.16 -7.19 5.82
C ALA A 277 -5.84 -7.54 4.34
N GLY A 278 -6.56 -6.93 3.40
CA GLY A 278 -6.40 -7.13 1.95
C GLY A 278 -6.95 -8.45 1.42
N ALA A 279 -6.88 -8.64 0.10
CA ALA A 279 -7.47 -9.77 -0.61
C ALA A 279 -6.93 -11.14 -0.18
N LEU A 280 -5.69 -11.20 0.31
CA LEU A 280 -5.07 -12.43 0.83
C LEU A 280 -5.22 -12.57 2.34
N GLY A 281 -5.00 -11.50 3.10
CA GLY A 281 -4.99 -11.57 4.57
C GLY A 281 -6.39 -11.70 5.18
N SER A 282 -7.40 -11.09 4.57
CA SER A 282 -8.78 -11.10 5.10
C SER A 282 -9.41 -12.50 5.08
N PRO A 283 -9.44 -13.23 3.93
CA PRO A 283 -9.99 -14.59 3.93
C PRO A 283 -9.15 -15.56 4.76
N GLN A 284 -7.82 -15.37 4.81
CA GLN A 284 -6.94 -16.16 5.68
C GLN A 284 -7.35 -16.01 7.16
N LEU A 285 -7.51 -14.77 7.64
CA LEU A 285 -7.89 -14.51 9.02
C LEU A 285 -9.30 -15.04 9.34
N LEU A 286 -10.26 -14.88 8.43
CA LEU A 286 -11.60 -15.43 8.61
C LEU A 286 -11.56 -16.95 8.79
N MET A 287 -10.83 -17.67 7.93
CA MET A 287 -10.70 -19.13 8.02
C MET A 287 -9.98 -19.56 9.30
N LEU A 288 -8.88 -18.90 9.67
CA LEU A 288 -8.18 -19.16 10.94
C LEU A 288 -9.06 -18.88 12.17
N SER A 289 -10.10 -18.06 12.02
CA SER A 289 -11.06 -17.73 13.07
C SER A 289 -12.33 -18.59 13.00
N GLY A 290 -12.35 -19.64 12.18
CA GLY A 290 -13.47 -20.58 12.06
C GLY A 290 -14.63 -20.12 11.17
N ILE A 291 -14.43 -19.09 10.34
CA ILE A 291 -15.42 -18.63 9.34
C ILE A 291 -14.91 -18.98 7.93
N GLY A 292 -15.56 -19.93 7.27
CA GLY A 292 -15.18 -20.39 5.94
C GLY A 292 -15.80 -21.73 5.56
N PRO A 293 -15.37 -22.36 4.45
CA PRO A 293 -15.92 -23.64 4.01
C PRO A 293 -15.72 -24.73 5.07
N ALA A 294 -16.81 -25.26 5.64
CA ALA A 294 -16.74 -26.13 6.81
C ALA A 294 -15.81 -27.35 6.64
N ASP A 295 -15.83 -28.00 5.49
CA ASP A 295 -15.01 -29.19 5.25
C ASP A 295 -13.51 -28.87 5.16
N HIS A 296 -13.17 -27.72 4.57
CA HIS A 296 -11.79 -27.22 4.55
C HIS A 296 -11.30 -26.87 5.96
N LEU A 297 -12.14 -26.21 6.77
CA LEU A 297 -11.80 -25.90 8.16
C LEU A 297 -11.56 -27.18 8.99
N LYS A 298 -12.46 -28.17 8.86
CA LYS A 298 -12.33 -29.46 9.54
C LYS A 298 -11.07 -30.21 9.12
N SER A 299 -10.69 -30.19 7.84
CA SER A 299 -9.45 -30.84 7.38
C SER A 299 -8.18 -30.25 7.99
N HIS A 300 -8.26 -29.01 8.51
CA HIS A 300 -7.17 -28.33 9.22
C HIS A 300 -7.34 -28.32 10.75
N ASN A 301 -8.26 -29.12 11.30
CA ASN A 301 -8.59 -29.14 12.73
C ASN A 301 -9.01 -27.78 13.30
N ILE A 302 -9.67 -26.93 12.50
CA ILE A 302 -10.22 -25.65 12.92
C ILE A 302 -11.70 -25.82 13.28
N SER A 303 -12.08 -25.40 14.48
CA SER A 303 -13.47 -25.38 14.91
C SER A 303 -14.29 -24.44 14.02
N VAL A 304 -15.40 -24.95 13.46
CA VAL A 304 -16.29 -24.16 12.60
C VAL A 304 -17.19 -23.28 13.48
N ILE A 305 -17.00 -21.96 13.38
CA ILE A 305 -17.87 -20.94 13.99
C ILE A 305 -19.03 -20.61 13.05
N LEU A 306 -18.75 -20.49 11.75
CA LEU A 306 -19.75 -20.25 10.71
C LEU A 306 -19.29 -20.90 9.41
N ASP A 307 -20.12 -21.80 8.87
CA ASP A 307 -19.90 -22.31 7.51
C ASP A 307 -20.23 -21.22 6.49
N HIS A 308 -19.21 -20.77 5.77
CA HIS A 308 -19.32 -19.74 4.75
C HIS A 308 -18.50 -20.12 3.52
N PRO A 309 -19.07 -20.90 2.58
CA PRO A 309 -18.31 -21.54 1.49
C PRO A 309 -17.63 -20.55 0.54
N SER A 310 -18.08 -19.29 0.46
CA SER A 310 -17.46 -18.28 -0.41
C SER A 310 -16.18 -17.66 0.15
N VAL A 311 -15.81 -17.89 1.42
CA VAL A 311 -14.58 -17.31 1.98
C VAL A 311 -13.36 -17.93 1.29
N GLY A 312 -12.46 -17.08 0.82
CA GLY A 312 -11.26 -17.50 0.08
C GLY A 312 -11.52 -17.89 -1.38
N GLN A 313 -12.78 -17.81 -1.85
CA GLN A 313 -13.15 -18.14 -3.23
C GLN A 313 -13.16 -16.89 -4.12
N SER A 314 -13.24 -17.11 -5.44
CA SER A 314 -13.37 -16.04 -6.45
C SER A 314 -12.23 -15.01 -6.43
N MET A 315 -11.02 -15.42 -6.07
CA MET A 315 -9.83 -14.57 -6.20
C MET A 315 -9.63 -14.21 -7.67
N LYS A 316 -9.34 -12.93 -7.92
CA LYS A 316 -9.07 -12.39 -9.26
C LYS A 316 -7.77 -11.62 -9.19
N ASP A 317 -6.93 -11.83 -10.20
CA ASP A 317 -5.73 -11.04 -10.47
C ASP A 317 -5.75 -10.67 -11.95
N ASN A 318 -5.55 -9.40 -12.26
CA ASN A 318 -5.58 -8.94 -13.64
C ASN A 318 -4.28 -9.36 -14.34
N PRO A 319 -4.33 -10.04 -15.50
CA PRO A 319 -3.12 -10.41 -16.20
C PRO A 319 -2.39 -9.15 -16.69
N MET A 320 -1.08 -9.12 -16.49
CA MET A 320 -0.18 -8.10 -17.03
C MET A 320 0.76 -8.75 -18.04
N ASN A 321 0.82 -8.18 -19.24
CA ASN A 321 1.79 -8.55 -20.27
C ASN A 321 2.71 -7.35 -20.49
N ALA A 322 4.02 -7.59 -20.54
CA ALA A 322 5.02 -6.54 -20.67
C ALA A 322 5.86 -6.71 -21.94
N ILE A 323 6.20 -5.59 -22.58
CA ILE A 323 7.21 -5.49 -23.63
C ILE A 323 8.34 -4.61 -23.10
N PHE A 324 9.56 -5.13 -23.13
CA PHE A 324 10.76 -4.39 -22.72
C PHE A 324 11.45 -3.83 -23.95
N VAL A 325 11.57 -2.51 -24.01
CA VAL A 325 12.27 -1.80 -25.09
C VAL A 325 13.59 -1.27 -24.54
N PRO A 326 14.76 -1.83 -24.93
CA PRO A 326 16.04 -1.30 -24.53
C PRO A 326 16.27 0.06 -25.19
N SER A 327 16.54 1.09 -24.39
CA SER A 327 16.89 2.41 -24.92
C SER A 327 18.40 2.52 -25.12
N PRO A 328 18.88 3.03 -26.27
CA PRO A 328 20.30 3.30 -26.50
C PRO A 328 20.81 4.52 -25.72
N LEU A 329 19.90 5.34 -25.18
CA LEU A 329 20.20 6.53 -24.38
C LEU A 329 19.54 6.41 -23.00
N PRO A 330 20.15 6.96 -21.93
CA PRO A 330 19.50 7.07 -20.64
C PRO A 330 18.17 7.81 -20.77
N VAL A 331 17.13 7.26 -20.15
CA VAL A 331 15.81 7.89 -20.00
C VAL A 331 15.61 8.28 -18.55
N GLU A 332 14.79 9.29 -18.30
CA GLU A 332 14.43 9.69 -16.95
C GLU A 332 13.73 8.55 -16.19
N VAL A 333 13.75 8.60 -14.86
CA VAL A 333 12.88 7.72 -14.06
C VAL A 333 11.45 8.24 -14.18
N SER A 334 10.56 7.44 -14.74
CA SER A 334 9.15 7.76 -14.87
C SER A 334 8.29 6.52 -14.63
N LEU A 335 7.39 6.59 -13.66
CA LEU A 335 6.36 5.58 -13.44
C LEU A 335 5.09 5.90 -14.22
N ILE A 336 4.03 5.13 -14.01
CA ILE A 336 2.78 5.26 -14.76
C ILE A 336 2.12 6.62 -14.48
N GLN A 337 1.91 7.40 -15.55
CA GLN A 337 1.22 8.69 -15.52
C GLN A 337 0.21 8.80 -16.66
N VAL A 338 0.59 8.36 -17.85
CA VAL A 338 -0.28 8.26 -19.03
C VAL A 338 -0.76 6.83 -19.19
N VAL A 339 -2.07 6.68 -19.40
CA VAL A 339 -2.69 5.39 -19.66
C VAL A 339 -3.64 5.45 -20.85
N GLY A 340 -3.69 4.37 -21.61
CA GLY A 340 -4.67 4.11 -22.65
C GLY A 340 -5.74 3.14 -22.13
N ILE A 341 -6.98 3.60 -22.01
CA ILE A 341 -8.12 2.79 -21.60
C ILE A 341 -8.87 2.36 -22.86
N THR A 342 -8.79 1.08 -23.21
CA THR A 342 -9.34 0.57 -24.48
C THR A 342 -10.79 0.10 -24.32
N LYS A 343 -11.55 0.14 -25.41
CA LYS A 343 -12.95 -0.34 -25.42
C LYS A 343 -13.08 -1.87 -25.30
N PHE A 344 -11.99 -2.60 -25.51
CA PHE A 344 -11.96 -4.07 -25.41
C PHE A 344 -11.45 -4.55 -24.04
N GLY A 345 -11.30 -3.65 -23.07
CA GLY A 345 -11.06 -3.99 -21.67
C GLY A 345 -9.59 -4.12 -21.25
N SER A 346 -8.64 -3.83 -22.15
CA SER A 346 -7.22 -3.76 -21.81
C SER A 346 -6.81 -2.33 -21.45
N TYR A 347 -5.86 -2.21 -20.52
CA TYR A 347 -5.22 -0.95 -20.15
C TYR A 347 -3.79 -0.98 -20.65
N ILE A 348 -3.35 0.10 -21.29
CA ILE A 348 -1.98 0.26 -21.77
C ILE A 348 -1.32 1.31 -20.89
N GLU A 349 -0.24 0.91 -20.23
CA GLU A 349 0.56 1.77 -19.35
C GLU A 349 2.04 1.55 -19.62
N ALA A 350 2.86 2.53 -19.26
CA ALA A 350 4.30 2.44 -19.46
C ALA A 350 5.05 3.11 -18.30
N ALA A 351 6.21 2.56 -17.99
CA ALA A 351 7.20 3.11 -17.07
C ALA A 351 8.60 2.94 -17.67
N CYS A 352 9.53 3.79 -17.26
CA CYS A 352 10.92 3.74 -17.71
C CYS A 352 11.89 4.17 -16.59
N GLY A 353 13.17 3.86 -16.76
CA GLY A 353 14.25 4.30 -15.87
C GLY A 353 14.25 3.71 -14.46
N ALA A 354 13.17 3.06 -14.02
CA ALA A 354 13.10 2.43 -12.71
C ALA A 354 14.01 1.20 -12.64
N LEU A 355 14.82 1.11 -11.57
CA LEU A 355 15.64 -0.05 -11.25
C LEU A 355 14.74 -1.21 -10.81
N PHE A 356 14.37 -2.08 -11.74
CA PHE A 356 13.61 -3.30 -11.46
C PHE A 356 14.48 -4.50 -11.04
N ALA A 357 15.81 -4.35 -11.07
CA ALA A 357 16.76 -5.39 -10.69
C ALA A 357 17.52 -4.99 -9.41
N ALA A 358 17.68 -5.94 -8.48
CA ALA A 358 18.49 -5.73 -7.26
C ALA A 358 19.99 -5.61 -7.55
N THR A 359 20.45 -6.09 -8.72
CA THR A 359 21.86 -6.09 -9.11
C THR A 359 22.02 -5.95 -10.64
N PRO A 360 23.08 -5.28 -11.14
CA PRO A 360 23.34 -5.13 -12.58
C PRO A 360 23.62 -6.45 -13.33
N SER A 361 23.74 -7.59 -12.63
CA SER A 361 24.22 -8.85 -13.19
C SER A 361 23.23 -10.02 -13.13
N SER A 362 22.01 -9.83 -12.60
CA SER A 362 21.03 -10.92 -12.52
C SER A 362 20.06 -10.87 -13.71
N ARG A 363 19.83 -12.04 -14.32
CA ARG A 363 18.70 -12.28 -15.26
C ARG A 363 17.35 -12.38 -14.53
N ASP A 364 17.32 -12.02 -13.24
CA ASP A 364 16.14 -12.05 -12.37
C ASP A 364 15.70 -10.60 -12.07
N TYR A 365 14.81 -10.08 -12.91
CA TYR A 365 14.07 -8.83 -12.73
C TYR A 365 12.90 -8.95 -11.72
N GLY A 366 12.98 -9.89 -10.77
CA GLY A 366 11.96 -10.09 -9.73
C GLY A 366 10.59 -10.47 -10.28
N ILE A 367 9.56 -9.69 -9.96
CA ILE A 367 8.18 -9.89 -10.46
C ILE A 367 8.07 -9.73 -11.99
N LEU A 368 9.03 -9.01 -12.58
CA LEU A 368 9.08 -8.71 -14.01
C LEU A 368 10.04 -9.64 -14.77
N SER A 369 10.60 -10.66 -14.11
CA SER A 369 11.48 -11.63 -14.75
C SER A 369 10.75 -12.40 -15.84
N PRO A 370 11.16 -12.30 -17.12
CA PRO A 370 10.64 -13.20 -18.13
C PRO A 370 11.09 -14.62 -17.78
N ARG A 371 10.14 -15.51 -17.49
CA ARG A 371 10.40 -16.95 -17.46
C ARG A 371 10.55 -17.42 -18.90
N VAL A 372 11.78 -17.44 -19.40
CA VAL A 372 12.10 -18.21 -20.59
C VAL A 372 12.24 -19.66 -20.12
N ASN A 373 11.22 -20.48 -20.37
CA ASN A 373 11.33 -21.94 -20.20
C ASN A 373 12.21 -22.54 -21.28
#